data_AF-A0A9D7C474-F1
#
_entry.id   AF-A0A9D7C474-F1
#
_cell.length_a   1.000
_cell.length_b   1.000
_cell.length_c   1.000
_cell.angle_alpha   90.00
_cell.angle_beta   90.00
_cell.angle_gamma   90.00
#
_symmetry.space_group_name_H-M   'P 1'
#
loop_
_entity.id
_entity.type
_entity.pdbx_description
1 polymer ?
#
loop_
_entity_poly.entity_id
_entity_poly.type
_entity_poly.pdbx_seq_one_letter_code
_entity_poly.pdbx_strand_id
1 'polypeptide(L)' 'MSTIELKQRLIEKIQVTDDNDILNGLLKLLEFELNATVTYKLNAHQKESIAISREQITKGEVYTEDEVNKLTDEWLKE' A
#
# COMPACT_ATOMS: atom_id res chain seq x y z
N MET A 1 -13.27 27.29 -6.92
CA MET A 1 -12.78 26.84 -8.23
C MET A 1 -13.69 25.76 -8.74
N SER A 2 -14.09 25.83 -10.01
CA SER A 2 -14.78 24.74 -10.68
C SER A 2 -13.83 23.57 -10.96
N THR A 3 -14.40 22.39 -11.21
CA THR A 3 -13.63 21.21 -11.64
C THR A 3 -12.79 21.49 -12.88
N ILE A 4 -13.29 22.35 -13.78
CA ILE A 4 -12.58 22.74 -15.00
C ILE A 4 -11.35 23.58 -14.67
N GLU A 5 -11.51 24.59 -13.81
CA GLU A 5 -10.39 25.45 -13.36
C GLU A 5 -9.31 24.65 -12.63
N LEU A 6 -9.72 23.64 -11.85
CA LEU A 6 -8.78 22.79 -11.11
C LEU A 6 -7.97 21.88 -12.04
N LYS A 7 -8.60 21.29 -13.05
CA LYS A 7 -7.88 20.50 -14.07
C LYS A 7 -6.88 21.34 -14.84
N GLN A 8 -7.29 22.53 -15.27
CA GLN A 8 -6.43 23.45 -16.01
C GLN A 8 -5.16 23.80 -15.22
N ARG A 9 -5.34 24.17 -13.95
CA ARG A 9 -4.23 24.55 -13.07
C ARG A 9 -3.27 23.40 -12.78
N LEU A 10 -3.76 22.15 -12.70
CA LEU A 10 -2.92 20.98 -12.55
C LEU A 10 -2.07 20.73 -13.81
N ILE A 11 -2.67 20.83 -15.00
CA ILE A 11 -1.97 20.68 -16.28
C ILE A 11 -0.85 21.72 -16.39
N GLU A 12 -1.15 22.99 -16.08
CA GLU A 12 -0.17 24.08 -16.11
C GLU A 12 1.00 23.81 -15.16
N LYS A 13 0.75 23.28 -13.96
CA LYS A 13 1.80 22.94 -12.99
C LYS A 13 2.65 21.76 -13.43
N ILE A 14 2.05 20.74 -14.04
CA ILE A 14 2.77 19.58 -14.57
C ILE A 14 3.68 20.01 -15.72
N GLN A 15 3.21 20.88 -16.63
CA GLN A 15 3.99 21.34 -17.79
C GLN A 15 5.27 22.10 -17.45
N VAL A 16 5.33 22.75 -16.29
CA VAL A 16 6.49 23.54 -15.85
C VAL A 16 7.38 22.81 -14.84
N THR A 17 7.07 21.55 -14.51
CA THR A 17 7.84 20.76 -13.56
C THR A 17 8.81 19.85 -14.33
N ASP A 18 10.12 20.08 -14.16
CA ASP A 18 11.16 19.26 -14.80
C ASP A 18 11.69 18.13 -13.89
N ASP A 19 11.29 18.14 -12.62
CA ASP A 19 11.69 17.14 -11.63
C ASP A 19 10.93 15.82 -11.87
N ASN A 20 11.66 14.82 -12.37
CA ASN A 20 11.11 13.50 -12.67
C ASN A 20 10.57 12.77 -11.44
N ASP A 21 11.14 12.96 -10.24
CA ASP A 21 10.68 12.28 -9.03
C ASP A 21 9.31 12.83 -8.60
N ILE A 22 9.13 14.16 -8.70
CA ILE A 22 7.84 14.81 -8.45
C ILE A 22 6.79 14.32 -9.45
N LEU A 23 7.11 14.33 -10.75
CA LEU A 23 6.19 13.88 -11.79
C LEU A 23 5.80 12.41 -11.61
N ASN A 24 6.76 11.55 -11.29
CA ASN A 24 6.53 10.11 -11.07
C ASN A 24 5.68 9.86 -9.82
N GLY A 25 5.92 10.60 -8.74
CA GLY A 25 5.10 10.53 -7.53
C GLY A 25 3.64 10.92 -7.80
N LEU A 26 3.43 12.01 -8.54
CA LEU A 26 2.11 12.53 -8.89
C LEU A 26 1.35 11.57 -9.82
N LEU A 27 2.06 10.97 -10.78
CA LEU A 27 1.52 9.91 -11.64
C LEU A 27 1.07 8.69 -10.83
N LYS A 28 1.95 8.15 -9.97
CA LYS A 28 1.62 7.00 -9.12
C LYS A 28 0.41 7.24 -8.22
N LEU A 29 0.30 8.44 -7.64
CA LEU A 29 -0.83 8.80 -6.80
C LEU A 29 -2.14 8.77 -7.61
N LEU A 30 -2.15 9.42 -8.78
CA LEU A 30 -3.33 9.44 -9.64
C LEU A 30 -3.68 8.04 -10.16
N GLU A 31 -2.68 7.25 -10.55
CA GLU A 31 -2.88 5.86 -10.95
C GLU A 31 -3.43 5.01 -9.80
N PHE A 32 -2.95 5.18 -8.57
CA PHE A 32 -3.47 4.45 -7.41
C PHE A 32 -4.96 4.77 -7.16
N GLU A 33 -5.32 6.05 -7.12
CA GLU A 33 -6.70 6.49 -6.87
C GLU A 33 -7.65 6.12 -8.02
N LEU A 34 -7.19 6.22 -9.27
CA LEU A 34 -7.99 5.91 -10.45
C LEU A 34 -8.08 4.40 -10.73
N ASN A 35 -7.01 3.65 -10.44
CA ASN A 35 -6.96 2.19 -10.56
C ASN A 35 -7.36 1.48 -9.27
N ALA A 36 -7.94 2.18 -8.27
CA ALA A 36 -8.52 1.58 -7.08
C ALA A 36 -9.62 0.54 -7.38
N THR A 37 -10.06 0.44 -8.64
CA THR A 37 -10.94 -0.61 -9.16
C THR A 37 -10.24 -1.93 -9.48
N VAL A 38 -8.90 -1.96 -9.55
CA VAL A 38 -8.14 -3.20 -9.80
C VAL A 38 -7.92 -3.92 -8.47
N THR A 39 -8.73 -4.95 -8.21
CA THR A 39 -8.55 -5.83 -7.05
C THR A 39 -7.10 -6.33 -7.01
N TYR A 40 -6.40 -6.06 -5.91
CA TYR A 40 -5.03 -6.50 -5.70
C TYR A 40 -4.93 -8.02 -5.89
N LYS A 41 -4.07 -8.47 -6.82
CA LYS A 41 -3.85 -9.88 -7.10
C LYS A 41 -2.68 -10.40 -6.27
N LEU A 42 -2.99 -11.23 -5.28
CA LEU A 42 -1.98 -11.91 -4.49
C LEU A 42 -1.12 -12.82 -5.37
N ASN A 43 0.20 -12.76 -5.17
CA ASN A 43 1.14 -13.70 -5.77
C ASN A 43 1.08 -15.08 -5.07
N ALA A 44 1.79 -16.08 -5.61
CA ALA A 44 1.75 -17.44 -5.08
C ALA A 44 2.20 -17.53 -3.61
N HIS A 45 3.32 -16.88 -3.27
CA HIS A 45 3.85 -16.85 -1.91
C HIS A 45 2.88 -16.22 -0.91
N GLN A 46 2.24 -15.11 -1.27
CA GLN A 46 1.24 -14.45 -0.43
C GLN A 46 0.02 -15.34 -0.18
N LYS A 47 -0.45 -16.05 -1.21
CA LYS A 47 -1.58 -16.99 -1.09
C LYS A 47 -1.23 -18.16 -0.17
N GLU A 48 -0.02 -18.70 -0.31
CA GLU A 48 0.49 -19.78 0.53
C GLU A 48 0.62 -19.34 1.99
N SER A 49 1.23 -18.18 2.24
CA SER A 49 1.35 -17.61 3.58
C SER A 49 -0.02 -17.42 4.25
N ILE A 50 -1.01 -16.90 3.51
CA ILE A 50 -2.39 -16.76 4.01
C ILE A 50 -3.03 -18.13 4.30
N ALA A 51 -2.78 -19.14 3.47
CA ALA A 51 -3.31 -20.48 3.68
C ALA A 51 -2.74 -21.10 4.97
N ILE A 52 -1.43 -20.97 5.19
CA ILE A 52 -0.76 -21.42 6.42
C ILE A 52 -1.35 -20.69 7.63
N SER A 53 -1.42 -19.36 7.61
CA SER A 53 -1.96 -18.60 8.75
C SER A 53 -3.40 -18.98 9.08
N ARG A 54 -4.24 -19.27 8.08
CA ARG A 54 -5.61 -19.75 8.32
C ARG A 54 -5.62 -21.10 9.03
N GLU A 55 -4.74 -22.02 8.64
CA GLU A 55 -4.59 -23.31 9.30
C GLU A 55 -4.11 -23.16 10.75
N GLN A 56 -3.14 -22.29 11.00
CA GLN A 56 -2.63 -21.98 12.34
C GLN A 56 -3.75 -21.47 13.26
N ILE A 57 -4.59 -20.54 12.78
CA ILE A 57 -5.76 -20.06 13.52
C ILE A 57 -6.70 -21.21 13.88
N THR A 58 -6.99 -22.12 12.93
CA THR A 58 -7.87 -23.27 13.21
C THR A 58 -7.28 -24.25 14.22
N LYS A 59 -5.95 -24.35 14.31
CA LYS A 59 -5.25 -25.17 15.30
C LYS A 59 -5.06 -24.50 16.66
N GLY A 60 -5.45 -23.24 16.79
CA GLY A 60 -5.21 -22.44 18.00
C GLY A 60 -3.76 -22.00 18.16
N GLU A 61 -2.96 -22.06 17.10
CA GLU A 61 -1.59 -21.52 17.03
C GLU A 61 -1.65 -19.99 16.86
N VAL A 62 -2.23 -19.32 17.85
CA VAL A 62 -2.41 -17.87 17.89
C VAL A 62 -1.58 -17.30 19.03
N TYR A 63 -1.11 -16.07 18.83
CA TYR A 63 -0.43 -15.32 19.87
C TYR A 63 -1.42 -14.37 20.54
N THR A 64 -1.27 -14.22 21.85
CA THR A 64 -1.87 -13.11 22.59
C THR A 64 -1.15 -11.81 22.26
N GLU A 65 -1.81 -10.68 22.55
CA GLU A 65 -1.23 -9.36 22.36
C GLU A 65 0.12 -9.20 23.07
N ASP A 66 0.24 -9.69 24.31
CA ASP A 66 1.48 -9.65 25.08
C ASP A 66 2.61 -10.46 24.42
N GLU A 67 2.30 -11.62 23.86
CA GLU A 67 3.28 -12.46 23.15
C GLU A 67 3.76 -11.79 21.85
N VAL A 68 2.85 -11.16 21.11
CA VAL A 68 3.20 -10.39 19.89
C VAL A 68 4.07 -9.19 20.23
N ASN A 69 3.74 -8.46 21.30
CA ASN A 69 4.52 -7.30 21.75
C ASN A 69 5.95 -7.71 22.11
N LYS A 70 6.11 -8.82 22.84
CA LYS A 70 7.44 -9.34 23.19
C LYS A 70 8.26 -9.77 21.97
N LEU A 71 7.63 -10.46 21.01
CA LEU A 71 8.30 -10.85 19.76
C LEU A 71 8.75 -9.62 18.95
N THR A 72 7.90 -8.58 18.90
CA THR A 72 8.20 -7.33 18.20
C THR A 72 9.37 -6.60 18.85
N ASP A 73 9.39 -6.53 20.19
CA ASP A 73 10.51 -5.94 20.95
C ASP A 73 11.83 -6.69 20.79
N GLU A 74 11.79 -8.01 20.59
CA GLU A 74 12.97 -8.81 20.29
C GLU A 74 13.48 -8.56 18.87
N TRP A 75 12.57 -8.43 17.90
CA TRP A 75 12.93 -8.19 16.50
C TRP A 75 13.54 -6.80 16.26
N LEU A 76 13.08 -5.79 17.00
CA LEU A 76 13.61 -4.42 16.92
C LEU A 76 15.00 -4.23 17.58
N LYS A 77 15.55 -5.28 18.22
CA LYS A 77 16.89 -5.26 18.82
C LYS A 77 17.98 -5.79 17.89
N GLU A 78 17.62 -6.34 16.74
CA GLU A 78 18.55 -6.70 15.65
C GLU A 78 18.96 -5.48 14.82
#